data_AF-A0A2D7PHK1-F1
#
_entry.id   AF-A0A2D7PHK1-F1
#
_cell.length_a   1.000
_cell.length_b   1.000
_cell.length_c   1.000
_cell.angle_alpha   90.00
_cell.angle_beta   90.00
_cell.angle_gamma   90.00
#
_symmetry.space_group_name_H-M   'P 1'
#
loop_
_entity.id
_entity.type
_entity.pdbx_description
1 polymer ?
#
loop_
_entity_poly.entity_id
_entity_poly.type
_entity_poly.pdbx_seq_one_letter_code
_entity_poly.pdbx_strand_id
1 'polypeptide(L)'
;MLFNSPEFLVFLVIFCAAYFLLRTRFRIQNLLIVFASYVFYGWWDVRFLQLIIISTALDFMSALMIERGLVSRKLRGLASAFVMAGAFLLIGVDWKGGLSDLTLFATSQSTWIVGLCGATVLLANLIYSPIRKMEEARRRKVCLWLSVIGNLGILATFKYFDFFASSLSGMVESATGSAPSDWTLGFVLPVGISFYTFQTMSYSIDVYRGKTKANDRFLDVAAYVSFFPQLVAGPIERASQLLPQFAAVRPGLDLHRFRRAAWLITWGFFKKLVVADNMAVIVNATFG
;
A
#
# COMPACT_ATOMS: atom_id res chain seq x y z
N MET A 1 14.87 -0.67 -1.05
CA MET A 1 15.83 0.17 -1.81
C MET A 1 15.71 1.61 -1.33
N LEU A 2 16.84 2.28 -1.03
CA LEU A 2 16.87 3.67 -0.56
C LEU A 2 17.16 4.62 -1.72
N PHE A 3 16.57 5.82 -1.73
CA PHE A 3 16.74 6.78 -2.83
C PHE A 3 18.17 7.29 -3.03
N ASN A 4 18.99 7.26 -1.98
CA ASN A 4 20.39 7.66 -2.01
C ASN A 4 21.36 6.48 -2.26
N SER A 5 20.85 5.29 -2.59
CA SER A 5 21.69 4.10 -2.76
C SER A 5 22.08 3.85 -4.23
N PRO A 6 23.23 3.20 -4.50
CA PRO A 6 23.63 2.85 -5.87
C PRO A 6 22.62 1.95 -6.59
N GLU A 7 21.97 1.04 -5.86
CA GLU A 7 20.94 0.15 -6.40
C GLU A 7 19.76 0.95 -6.96
N PHE A 8 19.36 2.04 -6.27
CA PHE A 8 18.32 2.93 -6.77
C PHE A 8 18.69 3.62 -8.07
N LEU A 9 19.95 4.05 -8.21
CA LEU A 9 20.42 4.69 -9.43
C LEU A 9 20.34 3.72 -10.62
N VAL A 10 20.81 2.48 -10.43
CA VAL A 10 20.73 1.43 -11.47
C VAL A 10 19.27 1.15 -11.83
N PHE A 11 18.42 0.95 -10.83
CA PHE A 11 16.98 0.76 -11.02
C PHE A 11 16.35 1.93 -11.79
N LEU A 12 16.67 3.17 -11.43
CA LEU A 12 16.10 4.36 -12.06
C LEU A 12 16.52 4.47 -13.53
N VAL A 13 17.79 4.21 -13.85
CA VAL A 13 18.28 4.24 -15.24
C VAL A 13 17.56 3.19 -16.10
N ILE A 14 17.44 1.95 -15.59
CA ILE A 14 16.73 0.86 -16.27
C ILE A 14 15.25 1.22 -16.46
N PHE A 15 14.61 1.71 -15.40
CA PHE A 15 13.21 2.14 -15.43
C PHE A 15 12.99 3.25 -16.46
N CYS A 16 13.81 4.31 -16.44
CA CYS A 16 13.69 5.42 -17.38
C CYS A 16 13.90 4.96 -18.83
N ALA A 17 14.92 4.13 -19.09
CA ALA A 17 15.15 3.57 -20.41
C ALA A 17 13.94 2.79 -20.92
N ALA A 18 13.42 1.85 -20.12
CA ALA A 18 12.22 1.08 -20.46
C ALA A 18 10.98 1.97 -20.63
N TYR A 19 10.82 2.98 -19.76
CA TYR A 19 9.68 3.90 -19.78
C TYR A 19 9.64 4.73 -21.07
N PHE A 20 10.79 5.24 -21.53
CA PHE A 20 10.87 6.02 -22.77
C PHE A 20 10.80 5.15 -24.03
N LEU A 21 11.33 3.92 -23.99
CA LEU A 21 11.17 2.95 -25.08
C LEU A 21 9.70 2.59 -25.32
N LEU A 22 8.90 2.52 -24.25
CA LEU A 22 7.48 2.16 -24.31
C LEU A 22 6.53 3.36 -24.49
N ARG A 23 7.04 4.55 -24.84
CA ARG A 23 6.26 5.81 -24.94
C ARG A 23 5.02 5.76 -25.82
N THR A 24 5.02 4.90 -26.84
CA THR A 24 3.91 4.75 -27.79
C THR A 24 2.76 3.92 -27.23
N ARG A 25 2.99 3.15 -26.16
CA ARG A 25 2.02 2.21 -25.58
C ARG A 25 1.76 2.54 -24.12
N PHE A 26 0.98 3.59 -23.86
CA PHE A 26 0.70 4.08 -22.50
C PHE A 26 0.18 3.01 -21.53
N ARG A 27 -0.55 2.00 -22.03
CA ARG A 27 -1.01 0.86 -21.22
C ARG A 27 0.13 -0.01 -20.70
N ILE A 28 1.12 -0.31 -21.55
CA ILE A 28 2.29 -1.08 -21.14
C ILE A 28 3.17 -0.23 -20.20
N GLN A 29 3.22 1.09 -20.40
CA GLN A 29 3.86 1.98 -19.43
C GLN A 29 3.19 1.94 -18.05
N ASN A 30 1.85 1.87 -17.96
CA ASN A 30 1.17 1.73 -16.67
C ASN A 30 1.54 0.41 -15.99
N LEU A 31 1.61 -0.67 -16.77
CA LEU A 31 2.07 -1.96 -16.28
C LEU A 31 3.52 -1.90 -15.79
N LEU A 32 4.42 -1.24 -16.54
CA LEU A 32 5.80 -1.01 -16.14
C LEU A 32 5.88 -0.20 -14.84
N ILE A 33 5.07 0.85 -14.69
CA ILE A 33 5.03 1.66 -13.47
C ILE A 33 4.63 0.81 -12.27
N VAL A 34 3.57 0.01 -12.39
CA VAL A 34 3.13 -0.90 -11.33
C VAL A 34 4.21 -1.91 -11.02
N PHE A 35 4.75 -2.59 -12.04
CA PHE A 35 5.80 -3.59 -11.85
C PHE A 35 7.05 -2.99 -11.17
N ALA A 36 7.58 -1.89 -11.69
CA ALA A 36 8.74 -1.22 -11.13
C ALA A 36 8.48 -0.74 -9.70
N SER A 37 7.26 -0.27 -9.43
CA SER A 37 6.87 0.14 -8.09
C SER A 37 6.85 -1.03 -7.11
N TYR A 38 6.32 -2.17 -7.52
CA TYR A 38 6.29 -3.37 -6.68
C TYR A 38 7.69 -3.95 -6.46
N VAL A 39 8.57 -3.89 -7.47
CA VAL A 39 9.99 -4.23 -7.30
C VAL A 39 10.65 -3.29 -6.28
N PHE A 40 10.37 -1.99 -6.36
CA PHE A 40 10.94 -0.99 -5.45
C PHE A 40 10.57 -1.26 -3.98
N TYR A 41 9.29 -1.53 -3.67
CA TYR A 41 8.89 -1.85 -2.29
C TYR A 41 9.26 -3.27 -1.87
N GLY A 42 9.15 -4.23 -2.79
CA GLY A 42 9.51 -5.63 -2.54
C GLY A 42 10.99 -5.79 -2.20
N TRP A 43 11.83 -4.82 -2.58
CA TRP A 43 13.23 -4.74 -2.17
C TRP A 43 13.43 -4.61 -0.65
N TRP A 44 12.44 -4.05 0.06
CA TRP A 44 12.47 -4.00 1.53
C TRP A 44 11.96 -5.30 2.11
N ASP A 45 10.77 -5.70 1.68
CA ASP A 45 10.18 -6.97 2.06
C ASP A 45 9.03 -7.31 1.11
N VAL A 46 9.14 -8.45 0.44
CA VAL A 46 8.14 -8.94 -0.52
C VAL A 46 6.81 -9.28 0.13
N ARG A 47 6.81 -9.61 1.43
CA ARG A 47 5.61 -9.98 2.20
C ARG A 47 4.57 -8.86 2.12
N PHE A 48 4.99 -7.60 2.30
CA PHE A 48 4.07 -6.48 2.42
C PHE A 48 3.50 -5.95 1.10
N LEU A 49 3.96 -6.45 -0.05
CA LEU A 49 3.36 -6.10 -1.35
C LEU A 49 1.87 -6.44 -1.42
N GLN A 50 1.46 -7.49 -0.71
CA GLN A 50 0.06 -7.90 -0.65
C GLN A 50 -0.80 -6.91 0.11
N LEU A 51 -0.26 -6.22 1.12
CA LEU A 51 -1.01 -5.18 1.84
C LEU A 51 -1.37 -4.02 0.91
N ILE A 52 -0.44 -3.63 0.04
CA ILE A 52 -0.69 -2.60 -0.98
C ILE A 52 -1.78 -3.05 -1.95
N ILE A 53 -1.73 -4.30 -2.44
CA ILE A 53 -2.75 -4.85 -3.34
C ILE A 53 -4.11 -4.89 -2.66
N ILE A 54 -4.19 -5.41 -1.43
CA ILE A 54 -5.44 -5.59 -0.69
C ILE A 54 -6.08 -4.24 -0.40
N SER A 55 -5.32 -3.27 0.09
CA SER A 55 -5.80 -1.90 0.32
C SER A 55 -6.27 -1.25 -0.98
N THR A 56 -5.49 -1.36 -2.06
CA THR A 56 -5.89 -0.88 -3.40
C THR A 56 -7.19 -1.54 -3.87
N ALA A 57 -7.34 -2.86 -3.71
CA ALA A 57 -8.52 -3.61 -4.14
C ALA A 57 -9.77 -3.23 -3.32
N LEU A 58 -9.61 -3.05 -2.00
CA LEU A 58 -10.67 -2.59 -1.11
C LEU A 58 -11.22 -1.23 -1.56
N ASP A 59 -10.34 -0.26 -1.81
CA ASP A 59 -10.73 1.09 -2.21
C ASP A 59 -11.24 1.15 -3.64
N PHE A 60 -10.68 0.35 -4.54
CA PHE A 60 -11.16 0.20 -5.91
C PHE A 60 -12.59 -0.35 -5.94
N MET A 61 -12.88 -1.43 -5.21
CA MET A 61 -14.22 -2.00 -5.13
C MET A 61 -15.20 -1.05 -4.42
N SER A 62 -14.76 -0.39 -3.35
CA SER A 62 -15.57 0.60 -2.64
C SER A 62 -15.94 1.76 -3.56
N ALA A 63 -14.99 2.30 -4.32
CA ALA A 63 -15.22 3.37 -5.30
C ALA A 63 -16.24 2.95 -6.38
N LEU A 64 -16.12 1.73 -6.93
CA LEU A 64 -17.08 1.20 -7.91
C LEU A 64 -18.49 1.02 -7.31
N MET A 65 -18.59 0.57 -6.05
CA MET A 65 -19.88 0.46 -5.36
C MET A 65 -20.49 1.82 -5.02
N ILE A 66 -19.67 2.82 -4.72
CA ILE A 66 -20.11 4.19 -4.48
C ILE A 66 -20.73 4.77 -5.76
N GLU A 67 -20.01 4.72 -6.88
CA GLU A 67 -20.46 5.36 -8.12
C GLU A 67 -21.54 4.55 -8.86
N ARG A 68 -21.35 3.23 -9.01
CA ARG A 68 -22.18 2.39 -9.89
C ARG A 68 -23.08 1.42 -9.12
N GLY A 69 -22.78 1.15 -7.86
CA GLY A 69 -23.52 0.19 -7.03
C GLY A 69 -23.35 -1.27 -7.42
N LEU A 70 -22.36 -1.58 -8.25
CA LEU A 70 -22.13 -2.93 -8.75
C LEU A 70 -20.65 -3.19 -9.00
N VAL A 71 -20.24 -4.41 -8.65
CA VAL A 71 -18.88 -4.92 -8.88
C VAL A 71 -18.98 -6.26 -9.60
N SER A 72 -18.18 -6.44 -10.64
CA SER A 72 -18.13 -7.68 -11.42
C SER A 72 -17.78 -8.88 -10.55
N ARG A 73 -18.44 -10.03 -10.80
CA ARG A 73 -18.14 -11.30 -10.11
C ARG A 73 -16.67 -11.71 -10.27
N LYS A 74 -16.10 -11.50 -11.47
CA LYS A 74 -14.69 -11.79 -11.73
C LYS A 74 -13.76 -10.98 -10.83
N LEU A 75 -14.04 -9.68 -10.67
CA LEU A 75 -13.24 -8.80 -9.83
C LEU A 75 -13.34 -9.17 -8.35
N ARG A 76 -14.54 -9.51 -7.87
CA ARG A 76 -14.71 -9.98 -6.48
C ARG A 76 -13.96 -11.29 -6.21
N GLY A 77 -14.03 -12.24 -7.15
CA GLY A 77 -13.27 -13.49 -7.06
C GLY A 77 -11.77 -13.25 -7.04
N LEU A 78 -11.28 -12.36 -7.93
CA LEU A 78 -9.88 -11.96 -7.98
C LEU A 78 -9.42 -11.30 -6.67
N ALA A 79 -10.18 -10.34 -6.13
CA ALA A 79 -9.87 -9.68 -4.86
C ALA A 79 -9.87 -10.68 -3.69
N SER A 80 -10.84 -11.60 -3.65
CA SER A 80 -10.89 -12.68 -2.66
C SER A 80 -9.65 -13.57 -2.74
N ALA A 81 -9.23 -13.95 -3.96
CA ALA A 81 -8.03 -14.73 -4.18
C ALA A 81 -6.77 -13.99 -3.73
N PHE A 82 -6.67 -12.67 -3.98
CA PHE A 82 -5.55 -11.87 -3.51
C PHE A 82 -5.49 -11.75 -1.98
N VAL A 83 -6.64 -11.62 -1.30
CA VAL A 83 -6.67 -11.61 0.17
C VAL A 83 -6.25 -12.97 0.73
N MET A 84 -6.72 -14.07 0.14
CA MET A 84 -6.33 -15.42 0.57
C MET A 84 -4.85 -15.73 0.30
N ALA A 85 -4.35 -15.39 -0.89
CA ALA A 85 -2.93 -15.48 -1.20
C ALA A 85 -2.10 -14.59 -0.27
N GLY A 86 -2.65 -13.41 0.05
CA GLY A 86 -2.18 -12.47 1.06
C GLY A 86 -1.91 -13.12 2.40
N ALA A 87 -2.98 -13.65 3.00
CA ALA A 87 -2.95 -14.32 4.29
C ALA A 87 -1.98 -15.52 4.28
N PHE A 88 -2.02 -16.31 3.22
CA PHE A 88 -1.14 -17.48 3.08
C PHE A 88 0.34 -17.08 3.03
N LEU A 89 0.71 -16.08 2.22
CA LEU A 89 2.12 -15.69 2.04
C LEU A 89 2.66 -14.86 3.19
N LEU A 90 1.84 -14.01 3.82
CA LEU A 90 2.25 -13.20 4.96
C LEU A 90 2.43 -14.02 6.24
N ILE A 91 1.53 -14.99 6.47
CA ILE A 91 1.36 -15.61 7.79
C ILE A 91 1.44 -17.14 7.71
N GLY A 92 0.99 -17.73 6.62
CA GLY A 92 1.03 -19.18 6.42
C GLY A 92 2.41 -19.74 6.05
N VAL A 93 3.35 -18.92 5.62
CA VAL A 93 4.71 -19.32 5.24
C VAL A 93 5.70 -18.80 6.27
N ASP A 94 6.53 -19.69 6.85
CA ASP A 94 7.68 -19.24 7.64
C ASP A 94 8.84 -18.86 6.71
N TRP A 95 9.25 -17.60 6.80
CA TRP A 95 10.33 -17.04 5.98
C TRP A 95 11.69 -17.10 6.67
N LYS A 96 11.78 -17.60 7.92
CA LYS A 96 13.03 -17.62 8.70
C LYS A 96 14.15 -18.46 8.04
N GLY A 97 13.78 -19.54 7.34
CA GLY A 97 14.72 -20.44 6.65
C GLY A 97 15.06 -20.05 5.19
N GLY A 98 14.55 -18.91 4.71
CA GLY A 98 14.67 -18.53 3.29
C GLY A 98 13.91 -19.46 2.34
N LEU A 99 14.27 -19.47 1.06
CA LEU A 99 13.62 -20.29 0.03
C LEU A 99 13.93 -21.80 0.15
N SER A 100 14.98 -22.17 0.88
CA SER A 100 15.44 -23.56 1.04
C SER A 100 14.69 -24.34 2.12
N ASP A 101 14.22 -23.67 3.18
CA ASP A 101 13.51 -24.28 4.32
C ASP A 101 12.12 -23.64 4.48
N LEU A 102 11.28 -23.76 3.45
CA LEU A 102 9.89 -23.29 3.47
C LEU A 102 9.01 -24.25 4.26
N THR A 103 8.69 -23.89 5.50
CA THR A 103 7.68 -24.60 6.29
C THR A 103 6.33 -23.88 6.20
N LEU A 104 5.28 -24.65 5.87
CA LEU A 104 3.91 -24.16 5.80
C LEU A 104 3.22 -24.40 7.13
N PHE A 105 2.50 -23.39 7.61
CA PHE A 105 1.76 -23.42 8.87
C PHE A 105 2.62 -23.81 10.08
N ALA A 106 3.85 -23.30 10.13
CA ALA A 106 4.86 -23.64 11.14
C ALA A 106 4.39 -23.41 12.59
N THR A 107 3.46 -22.47 12.80
CA THR A 107 2.92 -22.12 14.11
C THR A 107 1.41 -22.33 14.16
N SER A 108 0.87 -22.85 15.27
CA SER A 108 -0.58 -22.95 15.49
C SER A 108 -1.32 -21.62 15.23
N GLN A 109 -0.73 -20.48 15.57
CA GLN A 109 -1.31 -19.16 15.28
C GLN A 109 -1.56 -18.90 13.77
N SER A 110 -0.70 -19.44 12.89
CA SER A 110 -0.81 -19.20 11.45
C SER A 110 -2.06 -19.83 10.83
N THR A 111 -2.50 -21.00 11.30
CA THR A 111 -3.68 -21.69 10.80
C THR A 111 -4.95 -20.93 11.16
N TRP A 112 -5.06 -20.43 12.39
CA TRP A 112 -6.19 -19.63 12.85
C TRP A 112 -6.29 -18.30 12.10
N ILE A 113 -5.16 -17.61 11.87
CA ILE A 113 -5.18 -16.33 11.16
C ILE A 113 -5.56 -16.50 9.68
N VAL A 114 -5.02 -17.53 9.00
CA VAL A 114 -5.45 -17.84 7.63
C VAL A 114 -6.94 -18.21 7.58
N GLY A 115 -7.44 -18.94 8.59
CA GLY A 115 -8.86 -19.20 8.78
C GLY A 115 -9.70 -17.93 8.96
N LEU A 116 -9.24 -16.97 9.77
CA LEU A 116 -9.87 -15.66 9.94
C LEU A 116 -9.89 -14.86 8.63
N CYS A 117 -8.81 -14.88 7.85
CA CYS A 117 -8.79 -14.29 6.52
C CYS A 117 -9.81 -14.95 5.58
N GLY A 118 -9.94 -16.28 5.62
CA GLY A 118 -11.01 -17.00 4.92
C GLY A 118 -12.41 -16.54 5.34
N ALA A 119 -12.65 -16.44 6.65
CA ALA A 119 -13.93 -15.97 7.19
C ALA A 119 -14.23 -14.52 6.77
N THR A 120 -13.25 -13.62 6.78
CA THR A 120 -13.44 -12.23 6.33
C THR A 120 -13.75 -12.15 4.84
N VAL A 121 -13.11 -12.97 3.99
CA VAL A 121 -13.44 -13.08 2.56
C VAL A 121 -14.86 -13.59 2.34
N LEU A 122 -15.28 -14.61 3.09
CA LEU A 122 -16.64 -15.13 3.03
C LEU A 122 -17.65 -14.05 3.45
N LEU A 123 -17.42 -13.40 4.59
CA LEU A 123 -18.25 -12.30 5.09
C LEU A 123 -18.33 -11.15 4.07
N ALA A 124 -17.22 -10.74 3.47
CA ALA A 124 -17.21 -9.70 2.45
C ALA A 124 -18.07 -10.07 1.23
N ASN A 125 -18.03 -11.34 0.81
CA ASN A 125 -18.86 -11.83 -0.29
C ASN A 125 -20.34 -11.97 0.08
N LEU A 126 -20.65 -12.31 1.33
CA LEU A 126 -22.02 -12.37 1.84
C LEU A 126 -22.63 -10.97 1.97
N ILE A 127 -21.88 -10.01 2.53
CA ILE A 127 -22.29 -8.62 2.75
C ILE A 127 -22.46 -7.85 1.43
N TYR A 128 -21.80 -8.27 0.35
CA TYR A 128 -21.97 -7.65 -0.97
C TYR A 128 -23.44 -7.63 -1.44
N SER A 129 -24.16 -8.73 -1.26
CA SER A 129 -25.56 -8.86 -1.72
C SER A 129 -26.51 -7.84 -1.04
N PRO A 130 -26.56 -7.71 0.30
CA PRO A 130 -27.39 -6.70 0.94
C PRO A 130 -26.94 -5.28 0.62
N ILE A 131 -25.63 -4.97 0.59
CA ILE A 131 -25.14 -3.61 0.25
C ILE A 131 -25.60 -3.19 -1.14
N ARG A 132 -25.55 -4.11 -2.12
CA ARG A 132 -26.00 -3.82 -3.48
C ARG A 132 -27.49 -3.46 -3.55
N LYS A 133 -28.32 -4.03 -2.68
CA LYS A 133 -29.77 -3.78 -2.63
C LYS A 133 -30.15 -2.51 -1.84
N MET A 134 -29.19 -1.88 -1.16
CA MET A 134 -29.46 -0.64 -0.43
C MET A 134 -29.72 0.54 -1.38
N GLU A 135 -30.49 1.50 -0.88
CA GLU A 135 -30.64 2.82 -1.49
C GLU A 135 -29.27 3.48 -1.71
N GLU A 136 -29.12 4.23 -2.80
CA GLU A 136 -27.84 4.82 -3.21
C GLU A 136 -27.17 5.66 -2.11
N ALA A 137 -27.93 6.52 -1.44
CA ALA A 137 -27.39 7.39 -0.39
C ALA A 137 -26.80 6.59 0.79
N ARG A 138 -27.46 5.50 1.19
CA ARG A 138 -27.00 4.61 2.26
C ARG A 138 -25.82 3.76 1.81
N ARG A 139 -25.90 3.19 0.60
CA ARG A 139 -24.83 2.37 -0.01
C ARG A 139 -23.52 3.14 -0.06
N ARG A 140 -23.54 4.38 -0.56
CA ARG A 140 -22.35 5.25 -0.67
C ARG A 140 -21.68 5.48 0.68
N LYS A 141 -22.47 5.73 1.74
CA LYS A 141 -21.94 5.91 3.11
C LYS A 141 -21.34 4.63 3.67
N VAL A 142 -22.03 3.49 3.51
CA VAL A 142 -21.54 2.18 3.98
C VAL A 142 -20.23 1.81 3.29
N CYS A 143 -20.14 1.93 1.97
CA CYS A 143 -18.93 1.63 1.22
C CYS A 143 -17.76 2.54 1.60
N LEU A 144 -18.01 3.83 1.85
CA LEU A 144 -16.99 4.74 2.36
C LEU A 144 -16.47 4.27 3.73
N TRP A 145 -17.37 3.98 4.67
CA TRP A 145 -16.97 3.53 6.00
C TRP A 145 -16.23 2.19 5.97
N LEU A 146 -16.63 1.25 5.11
CA LEU A 146 -15.90 -0.01 4.91
C LEU A 146 -14.47 0.23 4.41
N SER A 147 -14.29 1.14 3.47
CA SER A 147 -12.97 1.57 3.00
C SER A 147 -12.14 2.19 4.13
N VAL A 148 -12.70 3.17 4.85
CA VAL A 148 -12.00 3.88 5.94
C VAL A 148 -11.63 2.93 7.07
N ILE A 149 -12.58 2.14 7.57
CA ILE A 149 -12.36 1.18 8.66
C ILE A 149 -11.39 0.09 8.23
N GLY A 150 -11.48 -0.43 7.01
CA GLY A 150 -10.57 -1.46 6.53
C GLY A 150 -9.12 -0.97 6.43
N ASN A 151 -8.91 0.23 5.88
CA ASN A 151 -7.59 0.86 5.79
C ASN A 151 -7.01 1.22 7.15
N LEU A 152 -7.80 1.85 8.03
CA LEU A 152 -7.36 2.15 9.40
C LEU A 152 -7.13 0.88 10.21
N GLY A 153 -7.88 -0.19 9.97
CA GLY A 153 -7.66 -1.50 10.56
C GLY A 153 -6.30 -2.08 10.18
N ILE A 154 -5.96 -2.08 8.87
CA ILE A 154 -4.62 -2.50 8.40
C ILE A 154 -3.54 -1.66 9.07
N LEU A 155 -3.70 -0.33 9.11
CA LEU A 155 -2.74 0.56 9.74
C LEU A 155 -2.61 0.31 11.24
N ALA A 156 -3.73 0.12 11.96
CA ALA A 156 -3.74 -0.18 13.39
C ALA A 156 -3.02 -1.49 13.70
N THR A 157 -3.33 -2.56 12.96
CA THR A 157 -2.72 -3.88 13.15
C THR A 157 -1.21 -3.86 12.92
N PHE A 158 -0.74 -3.26 11.82
CA PHE A 158 0.69 -3.31 11.51
C PHE A 158 1.51 -2.25 12.23
N LYS A 159 0.96 -1.07 12.49
CA LYS A 159 1.73 0.06 13.04
C LYS A 159 1.64 0.21 14.55
N TYR A 160 0.47 -0.11 15.13
CA TYR A 160 0.18 0.23 16.52
C TYR A 160 -0.07 -0.99 17.41
N PHE A 161 -0.34 -2.17 16.84
CA PHE A 161 -0.68 -3.35 17.62
C PHE A 161 0.41 -3.71 18.62
N ASP A 162 1.67 -3.81 18.19
CA ASP A 162 2.77 -4.21 19.09
C ASP A 162 2.96 -3.19 20.22
N PHE A 163 2.81 -1.89 19.94
CA PHE A 163 2.84 -0.85 20.96
C PHE A 163 1.70 -0.99 21.99
N PHE A 164 0.47 -1.27 21.54
CA PHE A 164 -0.67 -1.47 22.43
C PHE A 164 -0.55 -2.79 23.20
N ALA A 165 -0.08 -3.86 22.57
CA ALA A 165 0.14 -5.16 23.18
C ALA A 165 1.23 -5.09 24.26
N SER A 166 2.34 -4.41 24.01
CA SER A 166 3.40 -4.19 24.99
C SER A 166 2.94 -3.31 26.16
N SER A 167 2.14 -2.27 25.88
CA SER A 167 1.58 -1.40 26.93
C SER A 167 0.58 -2.15 27.81
N LEU A 168 -0.27 -2.99 27.21
CA LEU A 168 -1.28 -3.76 27.93
C LEU A 168 -0.64 -4.88 28.76
N SER A 169 0.35 -5.59 28.22
CA SER A 169 1.10 -6.61 28.98
C SER A 169 1.82 -6.01 30.18
N GLY A 170 2.49 -4.86 30.04
CA GLY A 170 3.10 -4.15 31.17
C GLY A 170 2.08 -3.70 32.23
N MET A 171 0.89 -3.26 31.82
CA MET A 171 -0.19 -2.91 32.74
C MET A 171 -0.72 -4.15 33.49
N VAL A 172 -0.95 -5.26 32.79
CA VAL A 172 -1.41 -6.52 33.39
C VAL A 172 -0.36 -7.09 34.35
N GLU A 173 0.92 -7.04 33.98
CA GLU A 173 2.03 -7.46 34.84
C GLU A 173 2.07 -6.63 36.13
N SER A 174 1.94 -5.30 36.02
CA SER A 174 1.89 -4.42 37.18
C SER A 174 0.68 -4.66 38.10
N ALA A 175 -0.44 -5.14 37.56
CA ALA A 175 -1.68 -5.38 38.30
C ALA A 175 -1.80 -6.80 38.88
N THR A 176 -1.22 -7.80 38.21
CA THR A 176 -1.41 -9.22 38.55
C THR A 176 -0.14 -9.92 39.04
N GLY A 177 1.04 -9.29 38.88
CA GLY A 177 2.33 -9.87 39.25
C GLY A 177 2.77 -11.04 38.38
N SER A 178 1.96 -11.45 37.40
CA SER A 178 2.29 -12.46 36.40
C SER A 178 2.41 -11.82 35.03
N ALA A 179 3.52 -12.06 34.33
CA ALA A 179 3.67 -11.65 32.94
C ALA A 179 2.74 -12.51 32.05
N PRO A 180 1.71 -11.93 31.40
CA PRO A 180 1.00 -12.64 30.35
C PRO A 180 1.98 -13.02 29.23
N SER A 181 1.73 -14.14 28.54
CA SER A 181 2.55 -14.57 27.39
C SER A 181 2.69 -13.43 26.37
N ASP A 182 3.82 -13.32 25.68
CA ASP A 182 4.06 -12.27 24.70
C ASP A 182 2.91 -12.17 23.68
N TRP A 183 2.15 -11.08 23.74
CA TRP A 183 1.01 -10.80 22.87
C TRP A 183 1.42 -10.02 21.62
N THR A 184 2.70 -9.70 21.43
CA THR A 184 3.18 -8.98 20.26
C THR A 184 3.17 -9.89 19.02
N LEU A 185 2.91 -9.29 17.85
CA LEU A 185 2.92 -9.98 16.56
C LEU A 185 4.33 -10.01 15.96
N GLY A 186 5.22 -9.11 16.40
CA GLY A 186 6.62 -9.05 15.97
C GLY A 186 6.78 -8.72 14.49
N PHE A 187 5.82 -8.00 13.90
CA PHE A 187 5.85 -7.70 12.47
C PHE A 187 6.87 -6.59 12.17
N VAL A 188 7.69 -6.80 11.14
CA VAL A 188 8.51 -5.73 10.57
C VAL A 188 7.57 -4.68 9.97
N LEU A 189 7.75 -3.42 10.33
CA LEU A 189 6.90 -2.33 9.85
C LEU A 189 7.08 -2.15 8.33
N PRO A 190 6.01 -2.22 7.52
CA PRO A 190 6.11 -1.99 6.10
C PRO A 190 6.45 -0.52 5.80
N VAL A 191 7.46 -0.30 4.99
CA VAL A 191 7.82 1.05 4.55
C VAL A 191 6.66 1.67 3.79
N GLY A 192 6.28 2.88 4.19
CA GLY A 192 5.22 3.63 3.51
C GLY A 192 3.79 3.19 3.83
N ILE A 193 3.56 2.32 4.83
CA ILE A 193 2.20 1.85 5.19
C ILE A 193 1.21 2.97 5.42
N SER A 194 1.61 4.02 6.14
CA SER A 194 0.75 5.17 6.37
C SER A 194 0.42 5.89 5.05
N PHE A 195 1.41 6.09 4.18
CA PHE A 195 1.24 6.83 2.92
C PHE A 195 0.26 6.12 1.98
N TYR A 196 0.50 4.85 1.65
CA TYR A 196 -0.39 4.16 0.72
C TYR A 196 -1.79 3.99 1.29
N THR A 197 -1.92 3.76 2.61
CA THR A 197 -3.23 3.65 3.28
C THR A 197 -4.02 4.96 3.18
N PHE A 198 -3.38 6.10 3.40
CA PHE A 198 -4.06 7.40 3.25
C PHE A 198 -4.34 7.73 1.78
N GLN A 199 -3.44 7.34 0.87
CA GLN A 199 -3.59 7.60 -0.55
C GLN A 199 -4.73 6.79 -1.19
N THR A 200 -4.88 5.52 -0.83
CA THR A 200 -5.96 4.65 -1.29
C THR A 200 -7.30 5.09 -0.71
N MET A 201 -7.35 5.40 0.59
CA MET A 201 -8.54 5.91 1.26
C MET A 201 -8.95 7.30 0.72
N SER A 202 -7.98 8.16 0.38
CA SER A 202 -8.28 9.45 -0.27
C SER A 202 -9.01 9.24 -1.59
N TYR A 203 -8.70 8.18 -2.35
CA TYR A 203 -9.39 7.90 -3.60
C TYR A 203 -10.88 7.56 -3.37
N SER A 204 -11.20 6.68 -2.42
CA SER A 204 -12.60 6.36 -2.10
C SER A 204 -13.37 7.57 -1.56
N ILE A 205 -12.72 8.41 -0.75
CA ILE A 205 -13.27 9.67 -0.24
C ILE A 205 -13.54 10.66 -1.37
N ASP A 206 -12.60 10.82 -2.31
CA ASP A 206 -12.74 11.76 -3.43
C ASP A 206 -13.85 11.31 -4.39
N VAL A 207 -14.02 10.00 -4.62
CA VAL A 207 -15.16 9.44 -5.36
C VAL A 207 -16.47 9.66 -4.61
N TYR A 208 -16.51 9.40 -3.30
CA TYR A 208 -17.70 9.66 -2.46
C TYR A 208 -18.15 11.12 -2.52
N ARG A 209 -17.19 12.05 -2.50
CA ARG A 209 -17.42 13.50 -2.59
C ARG A 209 -17.68 14.00 -4.02
N GLY A 210 -17.62 13.13 -5.02
CA GLY A 210 -17.83 13.50 -6.43
C GLY A 210 -16.72 14.36 -7.04
N LYS A 211 -15.51 14.38 -6.43
CA LYS A 211 -14.35 15.12 -6.95
C LYS A 211 -13.68 14.42 -8.12
N THR A 212 -13.81 13.10 -8.19
CA THR A 212 -13.34 12.26 -9.30
C THR A 212 -14.32 11.13 -9.54
N LYS A 213 -14.39 10.63 -10.77
CA LYS A 213 -15.12 9.39 -11.09
C LYS A 213 -14.31 8.18 -10.65
N ALA A 214 -14.97 7.06 -10.36
CA ALA A 214 -14.30 5.80 -10.11
C ALA A 214 -13.71 5.29 -11.44
N ASN A 215 -12.44 4.91 -11.39
CA ASN A 215 -11.78 4.30 -12.53
C ASN A 215 -12.30 2.89 -12.78
N ASP A 216 -12.36 2.52 -14.06
CA ASP A 216 -12.75 1.17 -14.51
C ASP A 216 -11.64 0.14 -14.42
N ARG A 217 -10.39 0.62 -14.38
CA ARG A 217 -9.21 -0.22 -14.49
C ARG A 217 -8.47 -0.24 -13.17
N PHE A 218 -8.41 -1.43 -12.59
CA PHE A 218 -7.63 -1.68 -11.38
C PHE A 218 -6.16 -1.28 -11.56
N LEU A 219 -5.57 -1.54 -12.75
CA LEU A 219 -4.18 -1.22 -13.04
C LEU A 219 -3.86 0.28 -12.91
N ASP A 220 -4.79 1.15 -13.29
CA ASP A 220 -4.58 2.61 -13.23
C ASP A 220 -4.61 3.10 -11.77
N VAL A 221 -5.50 2.52 -10.95
CA VAL A 221 -5.55 2.80 -9.51
C VAL A 221 -4.35 2.18 -8.79
N ALA A 222 -3.92 0.97 -9.16
CA ALA A 222 -2.71 0.37 -8.64
C ALA A 222 -1.46 1.18 -9.00
N ALA A 223 -1.36 1.73 -10.22
CA ALA A 223 -0.27 2.62 -10.62
C ALA A 223 -0.25 3.90 -9.79
N TYR A 224 -1.43 4.49 -9.54
CA TYR A 224 -1.57 5.65 -8.65
C TYR A 224 -1.13 5.35 -7.23
N VAL A 225 -1.67 4.30 -6.61
CA VAL A 225 -1.38 3.96 -5.22
C VAL A 225 0.08 3.58 -5.03
N SER A 226 0.62 2.75 -5.93
CA SER A 226 1.96 2.19 -5.76
C SER A 226 3.07 3.10 -6.27
N PHE A 227 2.81 4.28 -6.82
CA PHE A 227 3.84 5.04 -7.53
C PHE A 227 5.12 5.30 -6.70
N PHE A 228 6.21 4.58 -7.02
CA PHE A 228 7.45 4.57 -6.22
C PHE A 228 8.10 5.91 -5.92
N PRO A 229 8.03 6.94 -6.78
CA PRO A 229 8.62 8.23 -6.44
C PRO A 229 7.96 8.92 -5.25
N GLN A 230 6.75 8.53 -4.84
CA GLN A 230 5.94 9.26 -3.86
C GLN A 230 5.68 8.51 -2.55
N LEU A 231 5.58 7.18 -2.58
CA LEU A 231 4.96 6.42 -1.47
C LEU A 231 5.78 6.34 -0.18
N VAL A 232 7.09 6.63 -0.22
CA VAL A 232 7.95 6.57 0.99
C VAL A 232 7.99 7.90 1.73
N ALA A 233 8.02 9.02 1.00
CA ALA A 233 8.29 10.35 1.56
C ALA A 233 7.74 11.52 0.72
N GLY A 234 6.92 11.25 -0.29
CA GLY A 234 6.30 12.27 -1.12
C GLY A 234 5.05 12.87 -0.47
N PRO A 235 4.59 14.05 -0.94
CA PRO A 235 3.28 14.57 -0.54
C PRO A 235 2.19 13.56 -0.91
N ILE A 236 1.16 13.43 -0.06
CA ILE A 236 0.01 12.57 -0.34
C ILE A 236 -0.75 13.19 -1.51
N GLU A 237 -0.55 12.63 -2.71
CA GLU A 237 -1.16 13.10 -3.93
C GLU A 237 -2.65 12.79 -3.99
N ARG A 238 -3.40 13.67 -4.66
CA ARG A 238 -4.84 13.50 -4.85
C ARG A 238 -5.12 12.70 -6.10
N ALA A 239 -6.06 11.76 -5.98
CA ALA A 239 -6.52 10.91 -7.06
C ALA A 239 -7.01 11.73 -8.28
N SER A 240 -7.69 12.85 -8.04
CA SER A 240 -8.17 13.76 -9.10
C SER A 240 -7.07 14.41 -9.93
N GLN A 241 -5.85 14.50 -9.41
CA GLN A 241 -4.71 15.13 -10.09
C GLN A 241 -3.84 14.11 -10.82
N LEU A 242 -3.59 12.95 -10.19
CA LEU A 242 -2.63 11.98 -10.69
C LEU A 242 -3.28 10.91 -11.60
N LEU A 243 -4.50 10.44 -11.30
CA LEU A 243 -5.15 9.40 -12.12
C LEU A 243 -5.37 9.80 -13.59
N PRO A 244 -5.80 11.04 -13.92
CA PRO A 244 -5.95 11.44 -15.33
C PRO A 244 -4.64 11.32 -16.13
N GLN A 245 -3.48 11.45 -15.48
CA GLN A 245 -2.17 11.31 -16.13
C GLN A 245 -1.82 9.85 -16.46
N PHE A 246 -2.48 8.88 -15.81
CA PHE A 246 -2.38 7.46 -16.19
C PHE A 246 -3.33 7.07 -17.32
N ALA A 247 -4.40 7.83 -17.53
CA ALA A 247 -5.39 7.61 -18.58
C ALA A 247 -4.99 8.22 -19.94
N ALA A 248 -4.00 9.12 -19.97
CA ALA A 248 -3.55 9.83 -21.17
C ALA A 248 -2.17 9.36 -21.65
N VAL A 249 -1.90 9.57 -22.95
CA VAL A 249 -0.56 9.40 -23.54
C VAL A 249 0.36 10.48 -22.97
N ARG A 250 1.56 10.09 -22.53
CA ARG A 250 2.51 11.04 -21.95
C ARG A 250 3.20 11.84 -23.05
N PRO A 251 3.48 13.13 -22.79
CA PRO A 251 4.36 13.90 -23.67
C PRO A 251 5.74 13.23 -23.74
N GLY A 252 6.39 13.40 -24.89
CA GLY A 252 7.75 12.88 -25.12
C GLY A 252 8.81 13.54 -24.22
N LEU A 253 10.06 13.19 -24.47
CA LEU A 253 11.22 13.83 -23.83
C LEU A 253 11.24 15.32 -24.15
N ASP A 254 11.12 16.14 -23.10
CA ASP A 254 11.27 17.59 -23.15
C ASP A 254 12.54 17.94 -22.36
N LEU A 255 13.51 18.55 -23.05
CA LEU A 255 14.79 18.93 -22.46
C LEU A 255 14.61 19.91 -21.29
N HIS A 256 13.60 20.76 -21.32
CA HIS A 256 13.33 21.70 -20.22
C HIS A 256 12.86 20.96 -18.96
N ARG A 257 12.00 19.94 -19.10
CA ARG A 257 11.59 19.07 -17.99
C ARG A 257 12.76 18.25 -17.46
N PHE A 258 13.60 17.73 -18.35
CA PHE A 258 14.78 16.98 -17.98
C PHE A 258 15.78 17.84 -17.16
N ARG A 259 16.09 19.05 -17.65
CA ARG A 259 16.95 20.01 -16.92
C ARG A 259 16.37 20.38 -15.55
N ARG A 260 15.05 20.58 -15.47
CA ARG A 260 14.37 20.86 -14.20
C ARG A 260 14.46 19.68 -13.23
N ALA A 261 14.28 18.44 -13.72
CA ALA A 261 14.41 17.24 -12.91
C ALA A 261 15.84 17.08 -12.38
N ALA A 262 16.86 17.26 -13.24
CA ALA A 262 18.25 17.23 -12.84
C ALA A 262 18.56 18.29 -11.76
N TRP A 263 18.09 19.52 -11.95
CA TRP A 263 18.24 20.58 -10.95
C TRP A 263 17.60 20.24 -9.60
N LEU A 264 16.36 19.72 -9.61
CA LEU A 264 15.66 19.32 -8.38
C LEU A 264 16.39 18.18 -7.64
N ILE A 265 16.91 17.20 -8.39
CA ILE A 265 17.68 16.09 -7.83
C ILE A 265 18.98 16.63 -7.19
N THR A 266 19.77 17.41 -7.92
CA THR A 266 21.02 17.99 -7.40
C THR A 266 20.78 18.86 -6.17
N TRP A 267 19.74 19.71 -6.22
CA TRP A 267 19.37 20.56 -5.09
C TRP A 267 18.86 19.77 -3.88
N GLY A 268 18.10 18.69 -4.12
CA GLY A 268 17.68 17.75 -3.09
C GLY A 268 18.86 17.06 -2.42
N PHE A 269 19.85 16.60 -3.21
CA PHE A 269 21.08 16.00 -2.69
C PHE A 269 21.88 16.99 -1.85
N PHE A 270 22.04 18.24 -2.30
CA PHE A 270 22.70 19.27 -1.51
C PHE A 270 22.01 19.48 -0.15
N LYS A 271 20.68 19.65 -0.15
CA LYS A 271 19.92 19.80 1.10
C LYS A 271 20.05 18.59 2.03
N LYS A 272 20.08 17.38 1.47
CA LYS A 272 20.17 16.15 2.27
C LYS A 272 21.58 15.95 2.83
N LEU A 273 22.58 15.87 1.95
CA LEU A 273 23.95 15.48 2.30
C LEU A 273 24.73 16.60 2.98
N VAL A 274 24.51 17.86 2.59
CA VAL A 274 25.28 18.99 3.11
C VAL A 274 24.59 19.65 4.30
N VAL A 275 23.28 19.84 4.25
CA VAL A 275 22.56 20.55 5.33
C VAL A 275 22.00 19.57 6.35
N ALA A 276 21.08 18.69 5.95
CA ALA A 276 20.32 17.86 6.88
C ALA A 276 21.20 16.84 7.62
N ASP A 277 22.10 16.15 6.92
CA ASP A 277 22.94 15.10 7.53
C ASP A 277 23.99 15.70 8.49
N ASN A 278 24.52 16.90 8.22
CA ASN A 278 25.41 17.60 9.15
C ASN A 278 24.65 18.14 10.37
N MET A 279 23.43 18.66 10.19
CA MET A 279 22.58 19.07 11.32
C MET A 279 22.15 17.87 12.17
N ALA A 280 21.91 16.71 11.56
CA ALA A 280 21.48 15.50 12.26
C ALA A 280 22.48 15.07 13.34
N VAL A 281 23.79 15.28 13.13
CA VAL A 281 24.82 14.98 14.16
C VAL A 281 24.55 15.74 15.46
N ILE A 282 24.23 17.03 15.37
CA ILE A 282 23.96 17.89 16.53
C ILE A 282 22.60 17.55 17.14
N VAL A 283 21.58 17.36 16.30
CA VAL A 283 20.21 17.06 16.75
C VAL A 283 20.15 15.72 17.47
N ASN A 284 20.73 14.66 16.91
CA ASN A 284 20.75 13.33 17.52
C ASN A 284 21.55 13.34 18.83
N ALA A 285 22.64 14.09 18.92
CA ALA A 285 23.38 14.25 20.18
C ALA A 285 22.54 14.92 21.29
N THR A 286 21.56 15.75 20.92
CA THR A 286 20.72 16.47 21.90
C THR A 286 19.44 15.72 22.25
N PHE A 287 18.80 15.10 21.26
CA PHE A 287 17.45 14.53 21.39
C PHE A 287 17.40 13.00 21.33
N GLY A 288 18.50 12.32 20.99
CA GLY A 288 18.55 10.88 20.75
C GLY A 288 18.21 10.53 19.31
#